data_AF-A0A6I1MLL7-F1
#
_entry.id   AF-A0A6I1MLL7-F1
#
_cell.length_a   1.000
_cell.length_b   1.000
_cell.length_c   1.000
_cell.angle_alpha   90.00
_cell.angle_beta   90.00
_cell.angle_gamma   90.00
#
_symmetry.space_group_name_H-M   'P 1'
#
loop_
_entity.id
_entity.type
_entity.pdbx_description
1 polymer ?
#
loop_
_entity_poly.entity_id
_entity_poly.type
_entity_poly.pdbx_seq_one_letter_code
_entity_poly.pdbx_strand_id
1 'polypeptide(L)'
;MNKETFIRELNKKLSKLPKEEKESALEYYIEYFNEADIKNDENVDKELGSPSKIASEILANYAIKDNVGKTKASKIRISAIWFIILAILAAPITLPLVIALISIILSMVLVMLSLIFAFGITALAIVGTGFFTIFAGFTVMVQDFATSIMFIGIGLATLGVGILISMAIFYLSKLSFRGIISISNKLLKKFGSSKLK
;
A
#
# COMPACT_ATOMS: atom_id res chain seq x y z
N MET A 1 20.62 56.48 24.25
CA MET A 1 20.81 55.89 25.60
C MET A 1 22.29 55.60 25.80
N ASN A 2 22.75 55.37 27.04
CA ASN A 2 24.13 54.94 27.29
C ASN A 2 24.29 53.41 27.21
N LYS A 3 25.54 52.93 27.14
CA LYS A 3 25.87 51.49 27.01
C LYS A 3 25.31 50.65 28.16
N GLU A 4 25.40 51.12 29.40
CA GLU A 4 24.90 50.37 30.56
C GLU A 4 23.37 50.21 30.54
N THR A 5 22.65 51.26 30.14
CA THR A 5 21.20 51.21 30.01
C THR A 5 20.79 50.32 28.85
N PHE A 6 21.51 50.35 27.73
CA PHE A 6 21.27 49.49 26.58
C PHE A 6 21.40 48.00 26.94
N ILE A 7 22.51 47.60 27.58
CA ILE A 7 22.75 46.22 28.00
C ILE A 7 21.72 45.75 29.03
N ARG A 8 21.33 46.62 29.97
CA ARG A 8 20.29 46.32 30.97
C ARG A 8 18.93 46.06 30.32
N GLU A 9 18.55 46.87 29.34
CA GLU A 9 17.29 46.66 28.61
C GLU A 9 17.32 45.41 27.73
N LEU A 10 18.44 45.17 27.03
CA LEU A 10 18.64 43.98 26.22
C LEU A 10 18.54 42.71 27.08
N ASN A 11 19.20 42.68 28.24
CA ASN A 11 19.15 41.59 29.22
C ASN A 11 17.70 41.29 29.67
N LYS A 12 16.90 42.31 29.92
CA LYS A 12 15.48 42.16 30.31
C LYS A 12 14.66 41.55 29.17
N LYS A 13 14.85 42.01 27.94
CA LYS A 13 14.10 41.55 26.76
C LYS A 13 14.49 40.14 26.31
N LEU A 14 15.74 39.72 26.53
CA LEU A 14 16.23 38.36 26.26
C LEU A 14 15.90 37.34 27.35
N SER A 15 15.05 37.67 28.33
CA SER A 15 14.66 36.76 29.43
C SER A 15 14.01 35.44 29.00
N LYS A 16 13.53 35.34 27.76
CA LYS A 16 12.92 34.12 27.20
C LYS A 16 13.92 33.12 26.63
N LEU A 17 15.20 33.49 26.52
CA LEU A 17 16.26 32.61 26.04
C LEU A 17 16.83 31.73 27.18
N PRO A 18 17.37 30.54 26.86
CA PRO A 18 18.20 29.79 27.79
C PRO A 18 19.38 30.65 28.30
N LYS A 19 19.83 30.37 29.53
CA LYS A 19 20.86 31.16 30.21
C LYS A 19 22.14 31.31 29.36
N GLU A 20 22.60 30.23 28.75
CA GLU A 20 23.83 30.20 27.94
C GLU A 20 23.73 31.09 26.69
N GLU A 21 22.66 30.95 25.90
CA GLU A 21 22.44 31.75 24.68
C GLU A 21 22.24 33.24 25.01
N LYS A 22 21.60 33.52 26.15
CA LYS A 22 21.41 34.88 26.63
C LYS A 22 22.74 35.53 27.06
N GLU A 23 23.58 34.80 27.79
CA GLU A 23 24.86 35.28 28.29
C GLU A 23 25.83 35.54 27.12
N SER A 24 25.89 34.62 26.16
CA SER A 24 26.66 34.81 24.92
C SER A 24 26.20 36.01 24.10
N ALA A 25 24.88 36.22 23.96
CA ALA A 25 24.36 37.38 23.25
C ALA A 25 24.74 38.71 23.95
N LEU A 26 24.70 38.75 25.29
CA LEU A 26 25.10 39.95 26.04
C LEU A 26 26.60 40.20 25.96
N GLU A 27 27.42 39.16 26.05
CA GLU A 27 28.88 39.23 25.94
C GLU A 27 29.32 39.80 24.60
N TYR A 28 28.71 39.35 23.49
CA TYR A 28 28.96 39.88 22.15
C TYR A 28 28.80 41.39 22.05
N TYR A 29 27.69 41.93 22.59
CA TYR A 29 27.47 43.38 22.56
C TYR A 29 28.37 44.14 23.54
N ILE A 30 28.74 43.54 24.68
CA ILE A 30 29.71 44.15 25.61
C ILE A 30 31.08 44.25 24.95
N GLU A 31 31.54 43.20 24.26
CA GLU A 31 32.79 43.19 23.51
C GLU A 31 32.76 44.21 22.37
N TYR A 32 31.68 44.26 21.61
CA TYR A 32 31.47 45.28 20.56
C TYR A 32 31.60 46.71 21.10
N PHE A 33 30.97 47.02 22.24
CA PHE A 33 31.08 48.34 22.86
C PHE A 33 32.49 48.67 23.36
N ASN A 34 33.25 47.66 23.76
CA ASN A 34 34.64 47.84 24.22
C ASN A 34 35.58 48.05 23.04
N GLU A 35 35.39 47.34 21.92
CA GLU A 35 36.19 47.50 20.69
C GLU A 35 35.94 48.84 19.99
N ALA A 36 34.68 49.28 19.98
CA ALA A 36 34.29 50.57 19.39
C ALA A 36 34.69 51.79 20.25
N ASP A 37 35.38 51.58 21.39
CA ASP A 37 35.75 52.59 22.40
C ASP A 37 34.59 53.50 22.83
N ILE A 38 33.36 52.98 22.78
CA ILE A 38 32.17 53.76 23.07
C ILE A 38 32.11 54.05 24.57
N LYS A 39 32.22 55.33 24.91
CA LYS A 39 32.22 55.78 26.30
C LYS A 39 30.83 55.66 26.90
N ASN A 40 30.75 55.56 28.24
CA ASN A 40 29.46 55.41 28.93
C ASN A 40 28.54 56.64 28.81
N ASP A 41 29.01 57.74 28.22
CA ASP A 41 28.20 58.96 28.01
C ASP A 41 27.76 59.12 26.54
N GLU A 42 28.18 58.21 25.67
CA GLU A 42 27.88 58.29 24.24
C GLU A 42 26.53 57.63 23.90
N ASN A 43 25.80 58.27 22.99
CA ASN A 43 24.45 57.86 22.65
C ASN A 43 24.46 56.75 21.60
N VAL A 44 24.33 55.50 22.07
CA VAL A 44 24.37 54.28 21.25
C VAL A 44 23.14 54.03 20.36
N ASP A 45 22.08 54.84 20.51
CA ASP A 45 20.83 54.65 19.74
C ASP A 45 21.01 54.89 18.25
N LYS A 46 21.95 55.77 17.87
CA LYS A 46 22.15 56.19 16.48
C LYS A 46 22.93 55.17 15.64
N GLU A 47 23.78 54.36 16.28
CA GLU A 47 24.67 53.43 15.59
C GLU A 47 24.13 52.00 15.55
N LEU A 48 23.52 51.52 16.64
CA LEU A 48 23.04 50.14 16.76
C LEU A 48 21.51 50.01 16.68
N GLY A 49 20.79 51.12 16.81
CA GLY A 49 19.34 51.12 16.89
C GLY A 49 18.81 50.73 18.29
N SER A 50 17.50 50.51 18.40
CA SER A 50 16.89 50.26 19.71
C SER A 50 17.16 48.84 20.25
N PRO A 51 17.38 48.68 21.57
CA PRO A 51 17.59 47.36 22.19
C PRO A 51 16.39 46.43 21.99
N SER A 52 15.21 46.99 21.73
CA SER A 52 14.01 46.21 21.39
C SER A 52 14.07 45.55 20.02
N LYS A 53 14.67 46.21 19.03
CA LYS A 53 14.78 45.66 17.67
C LYS A 53 15.76 44.49 17.66
N ILE A 54 16.91 44.67 18.29
CA ILE A 54 17.95 43.65 18.42
C ILE A 54 17.43 42.42 19.19
N ALA A 55 16.74 42.63 20.32
CA ALA A 55 16.17 41.51 21.07
C ALA A 55 15.19 40.68 20.24
N SER A 56 14.34 41.33 19.44
CA SER A 56 13.39 40.63 18.56
C SER A 56 14.08 39.82 17.47
N GLU A 57 15.17 40.33 16.91
CA GLU A 57 15.95 39.65 15.88
C GLU A 57 16.65 38.40 16.44
N ILE A 58 17.28 38.52 17.61
CA ILE A 58 17.93 37.39 18.29
C ILE A 58 16.89 36.30 18.64
N LEU A 59 15.73 36.70 19.17
CA LEU A 59 14.64 35.76 19.50
C LEU A 59 14.07 35.06 18.25
N ALA A 60 13.93 35.78 17.13
CA ALA A 60 13.46 35.22 15.87
C ALA A 60 14.45 34.20 15.30
N ASN A 61 15.74 34.54 15.29
CA ASN A 61 16.80 33.63 14.84
C ASN A 61 16.90 32.38 15.73
N TYR A 62 16.77 32.53 17.05
CA TYR A 62 16.71 31.40 17.98
C TYR A 62 15.50 30.50 17.72
N ALA A 63 14.31 31.08 17.52
CA ALA A 63 13.11 30.31 17.20
C ALA A 63 13.26 29.52 15.89
N ILE A 64 13.87 30.10 14.85
CA ILE A 64 14.13 29.40 13.59
C ILE A 64 15.14 28.25 13.82
N LYS A 65 16.24 28.50 14.54
CA LYS A 65 17.26 27.49 14.86
C LYS A 65 16.70 26.33 15.69
N ASP A 66 15.86 26.60 16.69
CA ASP A 66 15.19 25.59 17.51
C ASP A 66 14.17 24.77 16.71
N ASN A 67 13.40 25.41 15.82
CA ASN A 67 12.44 24.71 14.95
C ASN A 67 13.13 23.86 13.88
N VAL A 68 14.27 24.30 13.34
CA VAL A 68 15.10 23.51 12.41
C VAL A 68 15.78 22.34 13.14
N GLY A 69 16.24 22.54 14.38
CA GLY A 69 16.79 21.47 15.23
C GLY A 69 15.75 20.41 15.64
N LYS A 70 14.48 20.81 15.82
CA LYS A 70 13.37 19.90 16.17
C LYS A 70 12.77 19.18 14.96
N THR A 71 13.02 19.61 13.73
CA THR A 71 12.39 19.01 12.54
C THR A 71 13.21 17.92 11.85
N LYS A 72 14.51 17.75 12.12
CA LYS A 72 15.29 16.61 11.55
C LYS A 72 16.44 16.13 12.43
N ALA A 73 16.12 15.49 13.55
CA ALA A 73 17.03 14.56 14.22
C ALA A 73 16.24 13.60 15.13
N SER A 74 15.36 12.79 14.54
CA SER A 74 14.90 11.61 15.26
C SER A 74 16.11 10.70 15.45
N LYS A 75 16.57 10.52 16.70
CA LYS A 75 17.47 9.41 17.04
C LYS A 75 16.89 8.16 16.41
N ILE A 76 17.57 7.60 15.41
CA ILE A 76 17.17 6.34 14.78
C ILE A 76 17.07 5.33 15.92
N ARG A 77 15.84 4.98 16.30
CA ARG A 77 15.61 4.00 17.36
C ARG A 77 16.26 2.71 16.88
N ILE A 78 16.92 1.98 17.77
CA ILE A 78 17.55 0.69 17.47
C ILE A 78 16.55 -0.27 16.78
N SER A 79 15.25 -0.10 17.04
CA SER A 79 14.17 -0.79 16.32
C SER A 79 14.16 -0.52 14.81
N ALA A 80 14.42 0.72 14.37
CA ALA A 80 14.49 1.06 12.95
C ALA A 80 15.69 0.40 12.26
N ILE A 81 16.85 0.34 12.92
CA ILE A 81 18.03 -0.40 12.42
C ILE A 81 17.71 -1.89 12.29
N TRP A 82 17.03 -2.48 13.27
CA TRP A 82 16.57 -3.87 13.20
C TRP A 82 15.61 -4.09 12.02
N PHE A 83 14.64 -3.20 11.79
CA PHE A 83 13.72 -3.31 10.66
C PHE A 83 14.43 -3.16 9.31
N ILE A 84 15.45 -2.32 9.21
CA ILE A 84 16.24 -2.14 7.97
C ILE A 84 17.03 -3.43 7.67
N ILE A 85 17.69 -4.02 8.67
CA ILE A 85 18.40 -5.31 8.50
C ILE A 85 17.41 -6.41 8.07
N LEU A 86 16.26 -6.47 8.72
CA LEU A 86 15.22 -7.44 8.39
C LEU A 86 14.66 -7.22 6.97
N ALA A 87 14.51 -5.96 6.53
CA ALA A 87 14.05 -5.62 5.19
C ALA A 87 15.07 -6.02 4.11
N ILE A 88 16.38 -5.83 4.35
CA ILE A 88 17.44 -6.24 3.41
C ILE A 88 17.46 -7.77 3.27
N LEU A 89 17.30 -8.50 4.38
CA LEU A 89 17.27 -9.97 4.37
C LEU A 89 15.95 -10.53 3.81
N ALA A 90 14.84 -9.81 4.00
CA ALA A 90 13.54 -10.18 3.46
C ALA A 90 13.41 -9.82 1.97
N ALA A 91 14.14 -8.83 1.46
CA ALA A 91 14.12 -8.41 0.06
C ALA A 91 14.34 -9.57 -0.94
N PRO A 92 15.37 -10.45 -0.80
CA PRO A 92 15.57 -11.58 -1.70
C PRO A 92 14.48 -12.67 -1.60
N ILE A 93 13.75 -12.74 -0.47
CA ILE A 93 12.66 -13.70 -0.26
C ILE A 93 11.33 -13.14 -0.78
N THR A 94 11.14 -11.83 -0.69
CA THR A 94 9.86 -11.17 -1.03
C THR A 94 9.60 -11.22 -2.53
N LEU A 95 10.63 -11.01 -3.35
CA LEU A 95 10.52 -11.05 -4.81
C LEU A 95 10.03 -12.42 -5.33
N PRO A 96 10.66 -13.56 -5.00
CA PRO A 96 10.16 -14.87 -5.41
C PRO A 96 8.82 -15.22 -4.76
N LEU A 97 8.54 -14.76 -3.53
CA LEU A 97 7.25 -15.00 -2.87
C LEU A 97 6.09 -14.30 -3.61
N VAL A 98 6.30 -13.07 -4.07
CA VAL A 98 5.30 -12.33 -4.86
C VAL A 98 5.07 -13.00 -6.22
N ILE A 99 6.16 -13.42 -6.90
CA ILE A 99 6.07 -14.14 -8.17
C ILE A 99 5.32 -15.48 -8.00
N ALA A 100 5.58 -16.20 -6.91
CA ALA A 100 4.86 -17.43 -6.58
C ALA A 100 3.37 -17.16 -6.34
N LEU A 101 3.03 -16.10 -5.58
CA LEU A 101 1.63 -15.72 -5.34
C LEU A 101 0.90 -15.39 -6.65
N ILE A 102 1.54 -14.62 -7.54
CA ILE A 102 0.99 -14.28 -8.86
C ILE A 102 0.81 -15.54 -9.71
N SER A 103 1.79 -16.45 -9.70
CA SER A 103 1.71 -17.72 -10.44
C SER A 103 0.54 -18.58 -9.95
N ILE A 104 0.29 -18.63 -8.65
CA ILE A 104 -0.86 -19.36 -8.08
C ILE A 104 -2.17 -18.75 -8.58
N ILE A 105 -2.31 -17.43 -8.50
CA ILE A 105 -3.51 -16.72 -8.98
C ILE A 105 -3.72 -16.96 -10.47
N LEU A 106 -2.65 -16.84 -11.28
CA LEU A 106 -2.71 -17.08 -12.72
C LEU A 106 -3.09 -18.52 -13.05
N SER A 107 -2.50 -19.50 -12.36
CA SER A 107 -2.83 -20.93 -12.55
C SER A 107 -4.31 -21.20 -12.23
N MET A 108 -4.85 -20.58 -11.18
CA MET A 108 -6.26 -20.72 -10.80
C MET A 108 -7.19 -20.21 -11.92
N VAL A 109 -6.85 -19.09 -12.56
CA VAL A 109 -7.60 -18.53 -13.69
C VAL A 109 -7.49 -19.43 -14.91
N LEU A 110 -6.30 -19.92 -15.23
CA LEU A 110 -6.09 -20.83 -16.36
C LEU A 110 -6.83 -22.15 -16.20
N VAL A 111 -6.83 -22.72 -15.00
CA VAL A 111 -7.59 -23.95 -14.70
C VAL A 111 -9.09 -23.70 -14.87
N MET A 112 -9.61 -22.58 -14.36
CA MET A 112 -11.01 -22.19 -14.57
C MET A 112 -11.34 -22.08 -16.06
N LEU A 113 -10.50 -21.40 -16.83
CA LEU A 113 -10.72 -21.22 -18.27
C LEU A 113 -10.65 -22.56 -19.02
N SER A 114 -9.66 -23.40 -18.70
CA SER A 114 -9.48 -24.73 -19.27
C SER A 114 -10.68 -25.64 -18.99
N LEU A 115 -11.23 -25.61 -17.78
CA LEU A 115 -12.44 -26.36 -17.43
C LEU A 115 -13.63 -25.91 -18.28
N ILE A 116 -13.85 -24.60 -18.42
CA ILE A 116 -14.95 -24.04 -19.23
C ILE A 116 -14.82 -24.50 -20.69
N PHE A 117 -13.62 -24.40 -21.27
CA PHE A 117 -13.37 -24.84 -22.64
C PHE A 117 -13.52 -26.36 -22.80
N ALA A 118 -12.94 -27.16 -21.90
CA ALA A 118 -13.03 -28.62 -21.93
C ALA A 118 -14.49 -29.06 -21.91
N PHE A 119 -15.28 -28.53 -20.98
CA PHE A 119 -16.71 -28.85 -20.91
C PHE A 119 -17.49 -28.36 -22.13
N GLY A 120 -17.18 -27.18 -22.66
CA GLY A 120 -17.79 -26.69 -23.89
C GLY A 120 -17.55 -27.61 -25.08
N ILE A 121 -16.30 -28.06 -25.26
CA ILE A 121 -15.91 -28.97 -26.34
C ILE A 121 -16.55 -30.36 -26.14
N THR A 122 -16.54 -30.90 -24.91
CA THR A 122 -17.19 -32.18 -24.61
C THR A 122 -18.69 -32.13 -24.88
N ALA A 123 -19.38 -31.05 -24.49
CA ALA A 123 -20.80 -30.89 -24.77
C ALA A 123 -21.09 -30.85 -26.29
N LEU A 124 -20.29 -30.09 -27.05
CA LEU A 124 -20.39 -30.06 -28.51
C LEU A 124 -20.12 -31.43 -29.15
N ALA A 125 -19.14 -32.18 -28.64
CA ALA A 125 -18.84 -33.52 -29.13
C ALA A 125 -19.97 -34.52 -28.85
N ILE A 126 -20.58 -34.48 -27.67
CA ILE A 126 -21.74 -35.34 -27.35
C ILE A 126 -22.93 -35.00 -28.24
N VAL A 127 -23.19 -33.71 -28.47
CA VAL A 127 -24.25 -33.28 -29.38
C VAL A 127 -23.95 -33.72 -30.82
N GLY A 128 -22.73 -33.51 -31.29
CA GLY A 128 -22.30 -33.90 -32.63
C GLY A 128 -22.38 -35.41 -32.85
N THR A 129 -21.95 -36.21 -31.88
CA THR A 129 -22.07 -37.67 -31.93
C THR A 129 -23.53 -38.13 -31.93
N GLY A 130 -24.41 -37.49 -31.15
CA GLY A 130 -25.85 -37.76 -31.19
C GLY A 130 -26.45 -37.54 -32.57
N PHE A 131 -26.16 -36.41 -33.22
CA PHE A 131 -26.60 -36.14 -34.60
C PHE A 131 -26.03 -37.14 -35.60
N PHE A 132 -24.73 -37.46 -35.50
CA PHE A 132 -24.10 -38.44 -36.38
C PHE A 132 -24.73 -39.84 -36.25
N THR A 133 -25.04 -40.25 -35.02
CA THR A 133 -25.65 -41.57 -34.74
C THR A 133 -27.08 -41.66 -35.28
N ILE A 134 -27.85 -40.57 -35.21
CA ILE A 134 -29.19 -40.48 -35.83
C ILE A 134 -29.07 -40.60 -37.35
N PHE A 135 -28.13 -39.90 -37.97
CA PHE A 135 -27.91 -39.96 -39.42
C PHE A 135 -27.49 -41.37 -39.86
N ALA A 136 -26.60 -42.03 -39.11
CA ALA A 136 -26.23 -43.43 -39.35
C ALA A 136 -27.42 -44.39 -39.17
N GLY A 137 -28.34 -44.11 -38.24
CA GLY A 137 -29.58 -44.86 -38.09
C GLY A 137 -30.44 -44.82 -39.36
N PHE A 138 -30.51 -43.67 -40.04
CA PHE A 138 -31.25 -43.53 -41.30
C PHE A 138 -30.61 -44.30 -42.47
N THR A 139 -29.28 -44.43 -42.51
CA THR A 139 -28.62 -45.16 -43.61
C THR A 139 -28.83 -46.67 -43.51
N VAL A 140 -28.98 -47.22 -42.30
CA VAL A 140 -29.18 -48.66 -42.05
C VAL A 140 -30.65 -49.09 -42.22
N MET A 141 -31.57 -48.15 -42.41
CA MET A 141 -33.03 -48.38 -42.36
C MET A 141 -33.53 -49.30 -43.48
N VAL A 142 -32.80 -49.32 -44.60
CA VAL A 142 -33.11 -50.16 -45.76
C VAL A 142 -32.61 -51.61 -45.56
N GLN A 143 -31.64 -51.84 -44.67
CA GLN A 143 -31.09 -53.18 -44.40
C GLN A 143 -31.81 -53.86 -43.24
N ASP A 144 -31.94 -53.18 -42.11
CA ASP A 144 -32.50 -53.77 -40.89
C ASP A 144 -33.25 -52.71 -40.08
N PHE A 145 -34.58 -52.78 -40.15
CA PHE A 145 -35.47 -51.78 -39.57
C PHE A 145 -35.38 -51.71 -38.04
N ALA A 146 -35.21 -52.86 -37.38
CA ALA A 146 -35.09 -52.93 -35.92
C ALA A 146 -33.80 -52.26 -35.45
N THR A 147 -32.71 -52.50 -36.19
CA THR A 147 -31.39 -51.91 -35.91
C THR A 147 -31.43 -50.38 -36.06
N SER A 148 -32.09 -49.86 -37.09
CA SER A 148 -32.24 -48.41 -37.29
C SER A 148 -33.01 -47.70 -36.18
N ILE A 149 -34.12 -48.28 -35.71
CA ILE A 149 -34.90 -47.70 -34.61
C ILE A 149 -34.07 -47.66 -33.31
N MET A 150 -33.23 -48.67 -33.09
CA MET A 150 -32.31 -48.71 -31.96
C MET A 150 -31.24 -47.60 -32.07
N PHE A 151 -30.61 -47.42 -33.23
CA PHE A 151 -29.60 -46.35 -33.43
C PHE A 151 -30.19 -44.94 -33.30
N ILE A 152 -31.39 -44.70 -33.85
CA ILE A 152 -32.09 -43.42 -33.70
C ILE A 152 -32.44 -43.19 -32.21
N GLY A 153 -32.93 -44.21 -31.52
CA GLY A 153 -33.24 -44.14 -30.08
C GLY A 153 -32.01 -43.85 -29.22
N ILE A 154 -30.88 -44.51 -29.50
CA ILE A 154 -29.60 -44.27 -28.81
C ILE A 154 -29.12 -42.85 -29.08
N GLY A 155 -29.17 -42.39 -30.33
CA GLY A 155 -28.78 -41.03 -30.71
C GLY A 155 -29.62 -39.95 -30.01
N LEU A 156 -30.93 -40.17 -29.89
CA LEU A 156 -31.82 -39.25 -29.17
C LEU A 156 -31.55 -39.28 -27.65
N ALA A 157 -31.29 -40.45 -27.09
CA ALA A 157 -30.94 -40.62 -25.69
C ALA A 157 -29.60 -39.96 -25.35
N THR A 158 -28.57 -40.10 -26.18
CA THR A 158 -27.28 -39.41 -25.97
C THR A 158 -27.39 -37.90 -26.13
N LEU A 159 -28.22 -37.39 -27.05
CA LEU A 159 -28.53 -35.95 -27.09
C LEU A 159 -29.19 -35.47 -25.80
N GLY A 160 -30.22 -36.18 -25.32
CA GLY A 160 -30.91 -35.83 -24.08
C GLY A 160 -29.99 -35.86 -22.86
N VAL A 161 -29.21 -36.92 -22.72
CA VAL A 161 -28.23 -37.07 -21.63
C VAL A 161 -27.13 -36.03 -21.74
N GLY A 162 -26.64 -35.73 -22.94
CA GLY A 162 -25.64 -34.69 -23.19
C GLY A 162 -26.08 -33.31 -22.74
N ILE A 163 -27.32 -32.92 -23.04
CA ILE A 163 -27.90 -31.64 -22.62
C ILE A 163 -28.06 -31.59 -21.10
N LEU A 164 -28.55 -32.66 -20.48
CA LEU A 164 -28.71 -32.75 -19.02
C LEU A 164 -27.37 -32.64 -18.28
N ILE A 165 -26.34 -33.36 -18.77
CA ILE A 165 -24.99 -33.31 -18.19
C ILE A 165 -24.38 -31.91 -18.35
N SER A 166 -24.53 -31.28 -19.52
CA SER A 166 -24.06 -29.91 -19.76
C SER A 166 -24.71 -28.91 -18.78
N MET A 167 -26.01 -29.03 -18.54
CA MET A 167 -26.73 -28.18 -17.60
C MET A 167 -26.31 -28.44 -16.14
N ALA A 168 -26.12 -29.70 -15.75
CA ALA A 168 -25.62 -30.07 -14.43
C ALA A 168 -24.20 -29.52 -14.19
N ILE A 169 -23.32 -29.58 -15.19
CA ILE A 169 -21.97 -29.06 -15.13
C ILE A 169 -21.95 -27.53 -15.01
N PHE A 170 -22.78 -26.82 -15.76
CA PHE A 170 -22.91 -25.36 -15.60
C PHE A 170 -23.37 -24.98 -14.18
N TYR A 171 -24.28 -25.76 -13.61
CA TYR A 171 -24.74 -25.56 -12.24
C TYR A 171 -23.64 -25.84 -11.21
N LEU A 172 -22.90 -26.95 -11.35
CA LEU A 172 -21.76 -27.26 -10.49
C LEU A 172 -20.64 -26.22 -10.60
N SER A 173 -20.34 -25.74 -11.81
CA SER A 173 -19.30 -24.72 -12.02
C SER A 173 -19.66 -23.41 -11.30
N LYS A 174 -20.94 -23.02 -11.35
CA LYS A 174 -21.46 -21.87 -10.61
C LYS A 174 -21.40 -22.08 -9.09
N LEU A 175 -21.60 -23.32 -8.62
CA LEU A 175 -21.48 -23.68 -7.22
C LEU A 175 -20.03 -23.59 -6.73
N SER A 176 -19.08 -24.11 -7.50
CA SER A 176 -17.64 -24.00 -7.20
C SER A 176 -17.18 -22.55 -7.12
N PHE A 177 -17.66 -21.69 -8.03
CA PHE A 177 -17.36 -20.26 -8.02
C PHE A 177 -17.89 -19.56 -6.76
N ARG A 178 -19.14 -19.87 -6.36
CA ARG A 178 -19.73 -19.34 -5.11
C ARG A 178 -19.04 -19.88 -3.86
N GLY A 179 -18.61 -21.14 -3.86
CA GLY A 179 -17.88 -21.77 -2.75
C GLY A 179 -16.55 -21.08 -2.47
N ILE A 180 -15.77 -20.85 -3.52
CA ILE A 180 -14.50 -20.11 -3.44
C ILE A 180 -14.70 -18.69 -2.93
N ILE A 181 -15.70 -17.96 -3.43
CA ILE A 181 -16.00 -16.59 -2.97
C ILE A 181 -16.45 -16.60 -1.50
N SER A 182 -17.23 -17.60 -1.08
CA SER A 182 -17.68 -17.75 0.31
C SER A 182 -16.52 -18.00 1.27
N ILE A 183 -15.57 -18.86 0.88
CA ILE A 183 -14.38 -19.16 1.68
C ILE A 183 -13.47 -17.93 1.77
N SER A 184 -13.22 -17.24 0.66
CA SER A 184 -12.43 -16.00 0.64
C SER A 184 -13.04 -14.91 1.52
N ASN A 185 -14.36 -14.72 1.47
CA ASN A 185 -15.05 -13.75 2.33
C ASN A 185 -15.04 -14.17 3.82
N LYS A 186 -15.14 -15.47 4.12
CA LYS A 186 -15.02 -15.98 5.49
C LYS A 186 -13.60 -15.79 6.05
N LEU A 187 -12.57 -16.05 5.26
CA LEU A 187 -11.18 -15.85 5.66
C LEU A 187 -10.86 -14.37 5.87
N LEU A 188 -11.29 -13.48 4.97
CA LEU A 188 -11.12 -12.04 5.11
C LEU A 188 -11.84 -11.50 6.35
N LYS A 189 -13.06 -11.94 6.65
CA LYS A 189 -13.77 -11.57 7.88
C LYS A 189 -13.08 -12.10 9.15
N LYS A 190 -12.53 -13.32 9.10
CA LYS A 190 -11.82 -13.93 10.24
C LYS A 190 -10.51 -13.19 10.56
N PHE A 191 -9.74 -12.80 9.55
CA PHE A 191 -8.52 -12.01 9.75
C PHE A 191 -8.81 -10.55 10.15
N GLY A 192 -9.82 -9.92 9.55
CA GLY A 192 -10.27 -8.57 9.91
C GLY A 192 -10.79 -8.46 11.35
N SER A 193 -11.46 -9.51 11.85
CA SER A 193 -11.90 -9.57 13.25
C SER A 193 -10.78 -9.78 14.26
N SER A 194 -9.59 -10.25 13.86
CA SER A 194 -8.45 -10.45 14.78
C SER A 194 -7.62 -9.19 15.02
N LYS A 195 -7.78 -8.14 14.19
CA LYS A 195 -7.12 -6.84 14.37
C LYS A 195 -7.87 -5.87 15.30
N LEU A 196 -9.02 -6.28 15.84
CA LEU A 196 -9.88 -5.46 16.72
C LEU A 196 -9.94 -5.97 18.17
N LYS A 197 -9.00 -6.82 18.59
CA LYS A 197 -8.87 -7.25 19.99
C LYS A 197 -7.45 -7.02 20.50
#